data_AF-A0A968IM39-F1
#
_entry.id   AF-A0A968IM39-F1
#
_cell.length_a   1.000
_cell.length_b   1.000
_cell.length_c   1.000
_cell.angle_alpha   90.00
_cell.angle_beta   90.00
_cell.angle_gamma   90.00
#
_symmetry.space_group_name_H-M   'P 1'
#
loop_
_entity.id
_entity.type
_entity.pdbx_description
1 polymer ?
#
loop_
_entity_poly.entity_id
_entity_poly.type
_entity_poly.pdbx_seq_one_letter_code
_entity_poly.pdbx_strand_id
1 'polypeptide(L)'
;MQATAKKWGVSTEELLSRVVEKVAHDPHESIHFWTPKNRVFIDTNVLALIAGNTSLGKSVIKHLNDAGLEAVTFSKCVYELYSLLKGTTSDRRDKKSRNNHPLKDFLQPQINDIGQKLFRKTNLDHKANTYYWFSLCEEWMWSDHFESYEELIEKFCIESDREKSREMLSLQKDFVDWKMALRQAFSEVNQKISENGVTVFHYFEVFSSDWYQFVGFSWEQTFAQDSLLPNEDFELVLASIALQAKAFITSDDNDLIWRGGLSLGLNSPHICFCCPERIKEAIDTDFAFRFYRREKRSE
;
A
#
# COMPACT_ATOMS: atom_id res chain seq x y z
N MET A 1 8.79 0.19 29.19
CA MET A 1 10.02 0.26 30.02
C MET A 1 10.07 -0.73 31.18
N GLN A 2 9.17 -0.70 32.17
CA GLN A 2 9.22 -1.61 33.33
C GLN A 2 9.16 -3.11 32.94
N ALA A 3 8.32 -3.47 31.96
CA ALA A 3 8.25 -4.83 31.42
C ALA A 3 9.57 -5.26 30.74
N THR A 4 10.21 -4.35 30.00
CA THR A 4 11.51 -4.55 29.35
C THR A 4 12.63 -4.68 30.37
N ALA A 5 12.65 -3.81 31.38
CA ALA A 5 13.60 -3.84 32.49
C ALA A 5 13.50 -5.17 33.25
N LYS A 6 12.28 -5.62 33.55
CA LYS A 6 12.01 -6.93 34.17
C LYS A 6 12.46 -8.11 33.30
N LYS A 7 12.22 -8.06 31.98
CA LYS A 7 12.68 -9.11 31.04
C LYS A 7 14.21 -9.20 30.98
N TRP A 8 14.91 -8.08 31.20
CA TRP A 8 16.37 -7.97 31.06
C TRP A 8 17.10 -8.05 32.41
N GLY A 9 16.36 -8.20 33.52
CA GLY A 9 16.95 -8.28 34.86
C GLY A 9 17.66 -7.00 35.32
N VAL A 10 17.31 -5.86 34.75
CA VAL A 10 17.89 -4.54 35.10
C VAL A 10 16.84 -3.64 35.73
N SER A 11 17.28 -2.63 36.50
CA SER A 11 16.36 -1.63 37.02
C SER A 11 15.85 -0.70 35.89
N THR A 12 14.74 -0.01 36.12
CA THR A 12 14.19 0.92 35.11
C THR A 12 15.12 2.12 34.92
N GLU A 13 15.80 2.57 35.98
CA GLU A 13 16.81 3.63 35.95
C GLU A 13 18.08 3.20 35.24
N GLU A 14 18.50 1.95 35.40
CA GLU A 14 19.64 1.40 34.68
C GLU A 14 19.33 1.22 33.18
N LEU A 15 18.11 0.79 32.84
CA LEU A 15 17.64 0.74 31.46
C LEU A 15 17.60 2.15 30.84
N LEU A 16 17.11 3.14 31.57
CA LEU A 16 17.10 4.55 31.16
C LEU A 16 18.52 5.09 30.98
N SER A 17 19.41 4.87 31.95
CA SER A 17 20.80 5.31 31.88
C SER A 17 21.50 4.68 30.68
N ARG A 18 21.26 3.40 30.41
CA ARG A 18 21.80 2.72 29.22
C ARG A 18 21.21 3.29 27.94
N VAL A 19 19.91 3.60 27.88
CA VAL A 19 19.32 4.25 26.69
C VAL A 19 19.88 5.67 26.50
N VAL A 20 20.04 6.43 27.58
CA VAL A 20 20.57 7.80 27.54
C VAL A 20 22.05 7.82 27.19
N GLU A 21 22.89 6.99 27.81
CA GLU A 21 24.32 6.84 27.44
C GLU A 21 24.47 6.38 26.00
N LYS A 22 23.64 5.43 25.58
CA LYS A 22 23.67 4.87 24.22
C LYS A 22 23.21 5.89 23.16
N VAL A 23 22.27 6.78 23.49
CA VAL A 23 21.86 7.92 22.65
C VAL A 23 22.87 9.08 22.72
N ALA A 24 23.56 9.26 23.85
CA ALA A 24 24.45 10.39 24.10
C ALA A 24 25.92 10.16 23.71
N HIS A 25 26.40 8.91 23.65
CA HIS A 25 27.81 8.61 23.34
C HIS A 25 28.05 8.19 21.89
N ASP A 26 27.02 7.70 21.19
CA ASP A 26 27.09 7.55 19.74
C ASP A 26 25.67 7.48 19.14
N PRO A 27 25.10 8.60 18.64
CA PRO A 27 23.80 8.58 17.97
C PRO A 27 23.80 7.73 16.68
N HIS A 28 24.96 7.21 16.25
CA HIS A 28 25.11 6.43 15.02
C HIS A 28 25.44 4.94 15.23
N GLU A 29 25.93 4.51 16.40
CA GLU A 29 26.57 3.18 16.49
C GLU A 29 25.81 2.12 17.29
N SER A 30 24.54 2.32 17.66
CA SER A 30 23.89 1.29 18.47
C SER A 30 22.36 1.19 18.37
N ILE A 31 21.92 -0.03 18.03
CA ILE A 31 20.79 -0.37 17.14
C ILE A 31 21.31 -0.32 15.71
N HIS A 32 21.08 -1.37 14.91
CA HIS A 32 21.25 -1.28 13.45
C HIS A 32 20.20 -0.30 12.91
N PHE A 33 20.34 0.97 13.28
CA PHE A 33 19.67 2.06 12.61
C PHE A 33 20.19 2.00 11.19
N TRP A 34 19.28 1.90 10.25
CA TRP A 34 19.57 2.16 8.84
C TRP A 34 20.53 3.34 8.79
N THR A 35 21.73 3.14 8.23
CA THR A 35 22.63 4.27 7.91
C THR A 35 21.78 5.32 7.23
N PRO A 36 21.86 6.62 7.60
CA PRO A 36 21.00 7.65 7.04
C PRO A 36 21.03 7.56 5.53
N LYS A 37 19.99 6.96 4.96
CA LYS A 37 19.89 6.75 3.53
C LYS A 37 19.15 7.94 3.00
N ASN A 38 19.63 8.46 1.88
CA ASN A 38 18.97 9.46 1.06
C ASN A 38 17.65 8.89 0.52
N ARG A 39 16.62 8.75 1.36
CA ARG A 39 15.37 8.07 1.04
C ARG A 39 14.22 9.04 0.87
N VAL A 40 13.29 8.68 0.00
CA VAL A 40 12.02 9.35 -0.16
C VAL A 40 10.89 8.33 -0.18
N PHE A 41 9.92 8.52 0.70
CA PHE A 41 8.76 7.65 0.83
C PHE A 41 7.70 7.99 -0.20
N ILE A 42 7.16 6.96 -0.87
CA ILE A 42 6.16 7.06 -1.92
C ILE A 42 4.82 6.51 -1.40
N ASP A 43 3.81 7.38 -1.34
CA ASP A 43 2.43 7.03 -1.00
C ASP A 43 1.71 6.28 -2.13
N THR A 44 0.59 5.60 -1.84
CA THR A 44 -0.21 4.79 -2.76
C THR A 44 -0.58 5.52 -4.04
N ASN A 45 -1.06 6.77 -3.94
CA ASN A 45 -1.51 7.52 -5.12
C ASN A 45 -0.34 7.84 -6.08
N VAL A 46 0.86 8.07 -5.58
CA VAL A 46 2.06 8.31 -6.40
C VAL A 46 2.65 6.99 -6.87
N LEU A 47 2.59 5.94 -6.06
CA LEU A 47 2.96 4.59 -6.46
C LEU A 47 2.12 4.12 -7.67
N ALA A 48 0.83 4.46 -7.70
CA ALA A 48 -0.03 4.22 -8.85
C ALA A 48 0.45 4.96 -10.13
N LEU A 49 0.91 6.21 -10.00
CA LEU A 49 1.48 6.98 -11.10
C LEU A 49 2.76 6.35 -11.66
N ILE A 50 3.60 5.82 -10.76
CA ILE A 50 4.87 5.16 -11.10
C ILE A 50 4.61 3.80 -11.74
N ALA A 51 3.82 2.93 -11.10
CA ALA A 51 3.48 1.61 -11.64
C ALA A 51 2.72 1.71 -12.98
N GLY A 52 1.89 2.75 -13.12
CA GLY A 52 1.18 3.09 -14.36
C GLY A 52 2.05 3.75 -15.44
N ASN A 53 3.35 3.96 -15.21
CA ASN A 53 4.28 4.59 -16.16
C ASN A 53 3.80 5.93 -16.72
N THR A 54 3.05 6.69 -15.93
CA THR A 54 2.56 8.02 -16.31
C THR A 54 3.71 9.00 -16.49
N SER A 55 3.49 10.10 -17.21
CA SER A 55 4.52 11.15 -17.37
C SER A 55 4.99 11.70 -16.02
N LEU A 56 4.06 11.93 -15.09
CA LEU A 56 4.37 12.42 -13.75
C LEU A 56 5.14 11.38 -12.92
N GLY A 57 4.71 10.11 -12.92
CA GLY A 57 5.42 9.03 -12.22
C GLY A 57 6.87 8.86 -12.72
N LYS A 58 7.07 8.87 -14.03
CA LYS A 58 8.41 8.84 -14.65
C LYS A 58 9.26 10.05 -14.24
N SER A 59 8.66 11.24 -14.19
CA SER A 59 9.36 12.47 -13.77
C SER A 59 9.82 12.38 -12.31
N VAL A 60 8.98 11.86 -11.42
CA VAL A 60 9.33 11.67 -10.00
C VAL A 60 10.54 10.76 -9.86
N ILE A 61 10.49 9.55 -10.44
CA ILE A 61 11.60 8.59 -10.38
C ILE A 61 12.87 9.17 -10.99
N LYS A 62 12.76 9.86 -12.13
CA LYS A 62 13.91 10.54 -12.76
C LYS A 62 14.57 11.53 -11.80
N HIS A 63 13.79 12.43 -11.19
CA HIS A 63 14.34 13.43 -10.28
C HIS A 63 14.99 12.82 -9.03
N LEU A 64 14.39 11.77 -8.46
CA LEU A 64 14.97 11.04 -7.34
C LEU A 64 16.31 10.39 -7.73
N ASN A 65 16.36 9.72 -8.89
CA ASN A 65 17.57 9.08 -9.38
C ASN A 65 18.68 10.10 -9.69
N ASP A 66 18.35 11.21 -10.37
CA ASP A 66 19.29 12.29 -10.69
C ASP A 66 19.92 12.89 -9.40
N ALA A 67 19.19 12.87 -8.29
CA ALA A 67 19.63 13.34 -6.98
C ALA A 67 20.29 12.25 -6.09
N GLY A 68 20.40 11.01 -6.58
CA GLY A 68 20.92 9.88 -5.79
C GLY A 68 20.03 9.53 -4.58
N LEU A 69 18.72 9.75 -4.70
CA LEU A 69 17.73 9.43 -3.68
C LEU A 69 17.06 8.06 -3.96
N GLU A 70 17.00 7.21 -2.96
CA GLU A 70 16.32 5.91 -2.98
C GLU A 70 14.80 6.13 -2.80
N ALA A 71 14.01 5.69 -3.78
CA ALA A 71 12.56 5.65 -3.67
C ALA A 71 12.15 4.41 -2.85
N VAL A 72 11.39 4.63 -1.77
CA VAL A 72 10.90 3.56 -0.90
C VAL A 72 9.40 3.66 -0.72
N THR A 73 8.73 2.54 -0.45
CA THR A 73 7.31 2.51 -0.10
C THR A 73 7.04 1.43 0.94
N PHE A 74 5.82 1.39 1.44
CA PHE A 74 5.38 0.40 2.42
C PHE A 74 4.43 -0.62 1.79
N SER A 75 4.48 -1.87 2.24
CA SER A 75 3.65 -2.95 1.68
C SER A 75 2.15 -2.64 1.74
N LYS A 76 1.71 -1.85 2.73
CA LYS A 76 0.33 -1.35 2.81
C LYS A 76 -0.07 -0.57 1.56
N CYS A 77 0.79 0.31 1.05
CA CYS A 77 0.53 1.07 -0.17
C CYS A 77 0.32 0.16 -1.39
N VAL A 78 1.11 -0.93 -1.47
CA VAL A 78 0.95 -1.94 -2.52
C VAL A 78 -0.39 -2.68 -2.38
N TYR A 79 -0.80 -3.01 -1.16
CA TYR A 79 -2.09 -3.67 -0.89
C TYR A 79 -3.29 -2.77 -1.18
N GLU A 80 -3.15 -1.47 -0.99
CA GLU A 80 -4.15 -0.49 -1.43
C GLU A 80 -4.26 -0.44 -2.95
N LEU A 81 -3.14 -0.54 -3.69
CA LEU A 81 -3.19 -0.73 -5.15
C LEU A 81 -3.92 -2.01 -5.55
N TYR A 82 -3.70 -3.12 -4.84
CA TYR A 82 -4.45 -4.35 -5.09
C TYR A 82 -5.94 -4.19 -4.81
N SER A 83 -6.30 -3.43 -3.78
CA SER A 83 -7.70 -3.14 -3.43
C SER A 83 -8.38 -2.27 -4.49
N LEU A 84 -7.64 -1.31 -5.07
CA LEU A 84 -8.08 -0.54 -6.23
C LEU A 84 -8.31 -1.43 -7.46
N LEU A 85 -7.38 -2.36 -7.73
CA LEU A 85 -7.51 -3.33 -8.83
C LEU A 85 -8.69 -4.30 -8.63
N LYS A 86 -8.95 -4.73 -7.40
CA LYS A 86 -10.13 -5.56 -7.04
C LYS A 86 -11.45 -4.80 -7.18
N GLY A 87 -11.41 -3.47 -7.20
CA GLY A 87 -12.59 -2.62 -7.13
C GLY A 87 -13.30 -2.66 -5.76
N THR A 88 -12.59 -3.03 -4.69
CA THR A 88 -13.16 -3.07 -3.33
C THR A 88 -13.13 -1.71 -2.63
N THR A 89 -12.31 -0.79 -3.11
CA THR A 89 -12.31 0.60 -2.66
C THR A 89 -13.25 1.42 -3.53
N SER A 90 -14.07 2.24 -2.88
CA SER A 90 -15.07 3.09 -3.53
C SER A 90 -14.43 4.34 -4.12
N ASP A 91 -13.49 4.16 -5.04
CA ASP A 91 -13.20 5.21 -5.99
C ASP A 91 -14.41 5.25 -6.94
N ARG A 92 -15.45 6.01 -6.55
CA ARG A 92 -16.67 6.26 -7.31
C ARG A 92 -16.29 7.01 -8.59
N ARG A 93 -15.70 6.27 -9.51
CA ARG A 93 -15.07 6.83 -10.69
C ARG A 93 -16.01 6.61 -11.87
N ASP A 94 -16.69 7.69 -12.23
CA ASP A 94 -17.41 7.84 -13.50
C ASP A 94 -16.56 7.28 -14.65
N LYS A 95 -17.20 6.76 -15.70
CA LYS A 95 -16.54 6.12 -16.86
C LYS A 95 -15.35 6.94 -17.42
N LYS A 96 -15.44 8.29 -17.37
CA LYS A 96 -14.36 9.22 -17.76
C LYS A 96 -13.09 9.10 -16.91
N SER A 97 -13.22 8.90 -15.60
CA SER A 97 -12.10 8.83 -14.66
C SER A 97 -11.38 7.48 -14.64
N ARG A 98 -12.01 6.41 -15.17
CA ARG A 98 -11.35 5.11 -15.40
C ARG A 98 -10.31 5.18 -16.53
N ASN A 99 -10.64 5.84 -17.64
CA ASN A 99 -9.73 5.98 -18.79
C ASN A 99 -8.50 6.85 -18.48
N ASN A 100 -8.61 7.70 -17.45
CA ASN A 100 -7.52 8.54 -16.95
C ASN A 100 -6.85 7.97 -15.69
N HIS A 101 -7.24 6.77 -15.25
CA HIS A 101 -6.63 6.15 -14.07
C HIS A 101 -5.18 5.77 -14.38
N PRO A 102 -4.20 6.04 -13.48
CA PRO A 102 -2.81 5.67 -13.71
C PRO A 102 -2.61 4.18 -14.02
N LEU A 103 -3.33 3.32 -13.30
CA LEU A 103 -3.35 1.87 -13.49
C LEU A 103 -4.33 1.35 -14.57
N LYS A 104 -4.83 2.19 -15.48
CA LYS A 104 -5.88 1.78 -16.45
C LYS A 104 -5.53 0.52 -17.26
N ASP A 105 -4.24 0.30 -17.56
CA ASP A 105 -3.77 -0.84 -18.34
C ASP A 105 -3.89 -2.16 -17.56
N PHE A 106 -3.90 -2.09 -16.22
CA PHE A 106 -4.16 -3.21 -15.31
C PHE A 106 -5.63 -3.34 -14.93
N LEU A 107 -6.39 -2.24 -15.03
CA LEU A 107 -7.82 -2.19 -14.77
C LEU A 107 -8.60 -2.61 -16.02
N GLN A 108 -8.36 -3.83 -16.51
CA GLN A 108 -9.16 -4.35 -17.61
C GLN A 108 -10.66 -4.32 -17.22
N PRO A 109 -11.59 -4.06 -18.17
CA PRO A 109 -13.03 -4.05 -17.90
C PRO A 109 -13.54 -5.33 -17.25
N GLN A 110 -12.77 -6.41 -17.41
CA GLN A 110 -13.03 -7.73 -16.85
C GLN A 110 -12.63 -7.88 -15.37
N ILE A 111 -11.72 -7.05 -14.86
CA ILE A 111 -11.13 -7.21 -13.52
C ILE A 111 -11.91 -6.40 -12.46
N ASN A 112 -12.51 -5.27 -12.86
CA ASN A 112 -13.31 -4.46 -11.96
C ASN A 112 -14.77 -4.89 -11.92
N ASP A 113 -15.24 -5.20 -10.71
CA ASP A 113 -16.68 -5.34 -10.40
C ASP A 113 -17.34 -6.58 -11.06
N ILE A 114 -16.54 -7.48 -11.65
CA ILE A 114 -17.01 -8.75 -12.23
C ILE A 114 -17.32 -9.78 -11.15
N GLY A 115 -16.46 -9.99 -10.14
CA GLY A 115 -16.71 -10.98 -9.08
C GLY A 115 -18.10 -10.84 -8.42
N GLN A 116 -18.56 -9.61 -8.18
CA GLN A 116 -19.91 -9.35 -7.66
C GLN A 116 -20.98 -9.48 -8.74
N LYS A 117 -20.72 -9.10 -10.00
CA LYS A 117 -21.66 -9.21 -11.12
C LYS A 117 -21.89 -10.65 -11.59
N LEU A 118 -20.87 -11.51 -11.49
CA LEU A 118 -20.95 -12.93 -11.82
C LEU A 118 -22.07 -13.56 -10.97
N PHE A 119 -22.04 -13.38 -9.65
CA PHE A 119 -23.05 -13.95 -8.77
C PHE A 119 -24.38 -13.17 -8.72
N ARG A 120 -24.50 -11.98 -9.33
CA ARG A 120 -25.79 -11.25 -9.40
C ARG A 120 -26.87 -12.00 -10.17
N LYS A 121 -26.49 -12.92 -11.07
CA LYS A 121 -27.43 -13.79 -11.78
C LYS A 121 -27.99 -14.93 -10.92
N THR A 122 -27.45 -15.13 -9.72
CA THR A 122 -27.90 -16.15 -8.79
C THR A 122 -28.87 -15.53 -7.76
N ASN A 123 -29.94 -16.22 -7.40
CA ASN A 123 -30.89 -15.78 -6.35
C ASN A 123 -30.30 -15.85 -4.92
N LEU A 124 -28.97 -15.96 -4.79
CA LEU A 124 -28.24 -16.09 -3.53
C LEU A 124 -27.53 -14.77 -3.20
N ASP A 125 -27.10 -14.62 -1.95
CA ASP A 125 -26.30 -13.46 -1.54
C ASP A 125 -24.99 -13.39 -2.34
N HIS A 126 -25.03 -12.61 -3.41
CA HIS A 126 -23.94 -12.46 -4.36
C HIS A 126 -22.66 -11.95 -3.69
N LYS A 127 -22.76 -11.11 -2.66
CA LYS A 127 -21.56 -10.60 -1.95
C LYS A 127 -20.93 -11.71 -1.12
N ALA A 128 -21.72 -12.42 -0.32
CA ALA A 128 -21.23 -13.54 0.48
C ALA A 128 -20.58 -14.61 -0.40
N ASN A 129 -21.21 -14.95 -1.53
CA ASN A 129 -20.66 -15.89 -2.51
C ASN A 129 -19.36 -15.39 -3.14
N THR A 130 -19.26 -14.10 -3.51
CA THR A 130 -18.00 -13.55 -4.03
C THR A 130 -16.87 -13.69 -3.00
N TYR A 131 -17.10 -13.35 -1.73
CA TYR A 131 -16.05 -13.47 -0.70
C TYR A 131 -15.68 -14.93 -0.43
N TYR A 132 -16.66 -15.82 -0.30
CA TYR A 132 -16.45 -17.24 -0.05
C TYR A 132 -15.63 -17.88 -1.19
N TRP A 133 -16.08 -17.72 -2.43
CA TRP A 133 -15.41 -18.32 -3.57
C TRP A 133 -14.12 -17.60 -3.95
N PHE A 134 -13.94 -16.31 -3.61
CA PHE A 134 -12.64 -15.65 -3.79
C PHE A 134 -11.53 -16.38 -3.02
N SER A 135 -11.84 -17.02 -1.89
CA SER A 135 -10.86 -17.78 -1.11
C SER A 135 -10.78 -19.27 -1.46
N LEU A 136 -11.78 -19.81 -2.17
CA LEU A 136 -11.93 -21.26 -2.39
C LEU A 136 -11.96 -21.67 -3.86
N CYS A 137 -11.99 -20.74 -4.81
CA CYS A 137 -12.02 -21.11 -6.22
C CYS A 137 -10.73 -21.80 -6.69
N GLU A 138 -9.67 -21.81 -5.88
CA GLU A 138 -8.53 -22.71 -6.08
C GLU A 138 -8.98 -24.17 -6.12
N GLU A 139 -10.03 -24.57 -5.43
CA GLU A 139 -10.60 -25.92 -5.52
C GLU A 139 -11.01 -26.23 -6.96
N TRP A 140 -11.48 -25.24 -7.71
CA TRP A 140 -11.88 -25.38 -9.12
C TRP A 140 -10.68 -25.41 -10.10
N MET A 141 -9.48 -25.01 -9.67
CA MET A 141 -8.32 -24.81 -10.53
C MET A 141 -7.45 -26.07 -10.76
N TRP A 142 -7.75 -27.20 -10.10
CA TRP A 142 -6.92 -28.40 -10.21
C TRP A 142 -7.20 -29.06 -11.58
N SER A 143 -6.14 -29.52 -12.26
CA SER A 143 -5.99 -29.40 -13.73
C SER A 143 -6.91 -30.22 -14.64
N ASP A 144 -7.87 -31.00 -14.14
CA ASP A 144 -8.86 -31.72 -14.98
C ASP A 144 -10.30 -31.47 -14.51
N HIS A 145 -10.51 -30.49 -13.63
CA HIS A 145 -11.75 -30.43 -12.85
C HIS A 145 -12.96 -29.99 -13.68
N PHE A 146 -12.78 -29.03 -14.58
CA PHE A 146 -13.90 -28.50 -15.35
C PHE A 146 -14.41 -29.43 -16.45
N GLU A 147 -13.51 -30.15 -17.13
CA GLU A 147 -13.89 -31.14 -18.15
C GLU A 147 -14.55 -32.36 -17.51
N SER A 148 -14.01 -32.82 -16.37
CA SER A 148 -14.65 -33.89 -15.59
C SER A 148 -16.02 -33.49 -15.03
N TYR A 149 -16.25 -32.22 -14.70
CA TYR A 149 -17.58 -31.77 -14.26
C TYR A 149 -18.64 -31.77 -15.37
N GLU A 150 -18.29 -31.48 -16.63
CA GLU A 150 -19.25 -31.61 -17.75
C GLU A 150 -19.72 -33.07 -17.88
N GLU A 151 -18.80 -34.03 -17.77
CA GLU A 151 -19.11 -35.47 -17.76
C GLU A 151 -19.97 -35.86 -16.56
N LEU A 152 -19.68 -35.32 -15.37
CA LEU A 152 -20.46 -35.57 -14.16
C LEU A 152 -21.89 -35.00 -14.26
N ILE A 153 -22.05 -33.81 -14.85
CA ILE A 153 -23.37 -33.22 -15.11
C ILE A 153 -24.17 -34.13 -16.04
N GLU A 154 -23.57 -34.58 -17.14
CA GLU A 154 -24.26 -35.49 -18.07
C GLU A 154 -24.60 -36.83 -17.41
N LYS A 155 -23.70 -37.39 -16.59
CA LYS A 155 -23.89 -38.71 -15.99
C LYS A 155 -24.84 -38.72 -14.79
N PHE A 156 -24.86 -37.66 -13.98
CA PHE A 156 -25.51 -37.67 -12.66
C PHE A 156 -26.59 -36.60 -12.46
N CYS A 157 -26.65 -35.53 -13.26
CA CYS A 157 -27.76 -34.58 -13.16
C CYS A 157 -29.00 -35.10 -13.90
N ILE A 158 -30.16 -34.95 -13.26
CA ILE A 158 -31.45 -35.14 -13.90
C ILE A 158 -31.63 -34.12 -15.04
N GLU A 159 -32.33 -34.50 -16.10
CA GLU A 159 -32.46 -33.71 -17.34
C GLU A 159 -32.89 -32.25 -17.08
N SER A 160 -33.86 -32.06 -16.17
CA SER A 160 -34.38 -30.73 -15.82
C SER A 160 -33.35 -29.78 -15.22
N ASP A 161 -32.27 -30.31 -14.65
CA ASP A 161 -31.27 -29.54 -13.90
C ASP A 161 -29.97 -29.35 -14.69
N ARG A 162 -29.79 -30.07 -15.81
CA ARG A 162 -28.53 -30.06 -16.58
C ARG A 162 -28.17 -28.68 -17.10
N GLU A 163 -29.14 -27.94 -17.63
CA GLU A 163 -28.92 -26.57 -18.13
C GLU A 163 -28.43 -25.64 -17.02
N LYS A 164 -29.13 -25.63 -15.87
CA LYS A 164 -28.74 -24.84 -14.70
C LYS A 164 -27.36 -25.20 -14.16
N SER A 165 -27.02 -26.50 -14.13
CA SER A 165 -25.69 -26.96 -13.70
C SER A 165 -24.59 -26.50 -14.66
N ARG A 166 -24.84 -26.52 -15.98
CA ARG A 166 -23.91 -25.98 -16.99
C ARG A 166 -23.73 -24.47 -16.85
N GLU A 167 -24.80 -23.72 -16.59
CA GLU A 167 -24.72 -22.29 -16.31
C GLU A 167 -23.84 -22.00 -15.08
N MET A 168 -23.99 -22.79 -14.00
CA MET A 168 -23.17 -22.65 -12.81
C MET A 168 -21.70 -22.99 -13.08
N LEU A 169 -21.44 -24.07 -13.84
CA LEU A 169 -20.08 -24.46 -14.22
C LEU A 169 -19.40 -23.38 -15.08
N SER A 170 -20.14 -22.79 -16.01
CA SER A 170 -19.68 -21.64 -16.80
C SER A 170 -19.35 -20.44 -15.91
N LEU A 171 -20.20 -20.15 -14.92
CA LEU A 171 -19.95 -19.08 -13.96
C LEU A 171 -18.68 -19.31 -13.13
N GLN A 172 -18.42 -20.55 -12.73
CA GLN A 172 -17.21 -20.93 -12.01
C GLN A 172 -15.96 -20.73 -12.89
N LYS A 173 -16.00 -21.13 -14.16
CA LYS A 173 -14.93 -20.90 -15.14
C LYS A 173 -14.63 -19.40 -15.26
N ASP A 174 -15.64 -18.57 -15.50
CA ASP A 174 -15.51 -17.12 -15.59
C ASP A 174 -14.90 -16.51 -14.30
N PHE A 175 -15.28 -17.03 -13.12
CA PHE A 175 -14.75 -16.56 -11.85
C PHE A 175 -13.27 -16.94 -11.64
N VAL A 176 -12.87 -18.15 -12.03
CA VAL A 176 -11.46 -18.58 -12.01
C VAL A 176 -10.63 -17.71 -12.94
N ASP A 177 -11.07 -17.53 -14.18
CA ASP A 177 -10.37 -16.72 -15.18
C ASP A 177 -10.20 -15.27 -14.69
N TRP A 178 -11.26 -14.71 -14.10
CA TRP A 178 -11.20 -13.39 -13.47
C TRP A 178 -10.15 -13.32 -12.35
N LYS A 179 -10.13 -14.27 -11.42
CA LYS A 179 -9.16 -14.27 -10.31
C LYS A 179 -7.73 -14.47 -10.82
N MET A 180 -7.53 -15.30 -11.84
CA MET A 180 -6.23 -15.50 -12.46
C MET A 180 -5.73 -14.23 -13.14
N ALA A 181 -6.59 -13.54 -13.89
CA ALA A 181 -6.28 -12.23 -14.46
C ALA A 181 -5.92 -11.19 -13.39
N LEU A 182 -6.63 -11.21 -12.25
CA LEU A 182 -6.33 -10.34 -11.10
C LEU A 182 -4.96 -10.64 -10.49
N ARG A 183 -4.62 -11.92 -10.30
CA ARG A 183 -3.28 -12.34 -9.81
C ARG A 183 -2.17 -11.91 -10.75
N GLN A 184 -2.39 -12.08 -12.05
CA GLN A 184 -1.46 -11.61 -13.07
C GLN A 184 -1.26 -10.09 -12.97
N ALA A 185 -2.34 -9.31 -12.85
CA ALA A 185 -2.25 -7.86 -12.67
C ALA A 185 -1.46 -7.47 -11.39
N PHE A 186 -1.63 -8.18 -10.27
CA PHE A 186 -0.81 -7.94 -9.06
C PHE A 186 0.67 -8.21 -9.29
N SER A 187 1.00 -9.30 -9.98
CA SER A 187 2.37 -9.63 -10.34
C SER A 187 2.99 -8.55 -11.23
N GLU A 188 2.24 -8.07 -12.22
CA GLU A 188 2.70 -7.00 -13.12
C GLU A 188 2.90 -5.67 -12.39
N VAL A 189 2.02 -5.31 -11.45
CA VAL A 189 2.22 -4.12 -10.61
C VAL A 189 3.50 -4.24 -9.78
N ASN A 190 3.74 -5.38 -9.13
CA ASN A 190 4.96 -5.61 -8.37
C ASN A 190 6.21 -5.50 -9.24
N GLN A 191 6.16 -6.11 -10.44
CA GLN A 191 7.24 -6.01 -11.41
C GLN A 191 7.49 -4.55 -11.79
N LYS A 192 6.45 -3.76 -12.07
CA LYS A 192 6.59 -2.34 -12.43
C LYS A 192 7.15 -1.48 -11.30
N ILE A 193 6.75 -1.74 -10.06
CA ILE A 193 7.32 -1.08 -8.88
C ILE A 193 8.82 -1.38 -8.80
N SER A 194 9.20 -2.65 -8.92
CA SER A 194 10.60 -3.07 -8.88
C SER A 194 11.43 -2.53 -10.06
N GLU A 195 10.90 -2.54 -11.28
CA GLU A 195 11.56 -2.01 -12.49
C GLU A 195 11.84 -0.50 -12.38
N ASN A 196 10.98 0.24 -11.67
CA ASN A 196 11.18 1.66 -11.40
C ASN A 196 12.12 1.91 -10.19
N GLY A 197 12.73 0.88 -9.62
CA GLY A 197 13.69 1.00 -8.52
C GLY A 197 13.06 1.38 -7.18
N VAL A 198 11.74 1.19 -7.01
CA VAL A 198 11.06 1.46 -5.74
C VAL A 198 11.22 0.25 -4.82
N THR A 199 11.84 0.46 -3.66
CA THR A 199 12.00 -0.61 -2.66
C THR A 199 10.79 -0.67 -1.75
N VAL A 200 10.17 -1.85 -1.64
CA VAL A 200 8.99 -2.07 -0.79
C VAL A 200 9.44 -2.64 0.55
N PHE A 201 9.09 -1.97 1.64
CA PHE A 201 9.29 -2.47 3.00
C PHE A 201 8.01 -3.12 3.53
N HIS A 202 8.16 -4.28 4.15
CA HIS A 202 7.07 -5.03 4.75
C HIS A 202 6.78 -4.59 6.20
N TYR A 203 5.56 -4.87 6.67
CA TYR A 203 5.12 -4.58 8.04
C TYR A 203 6.13 -5.02 9.11
N PHE A 204 6.63 -6.25 9.04
CA PHE A 204 7.55 -6.78 10.04
C PHE A 204 8.92 -6.08 10.02
N GLU A 205 9.37 -5.56 8.88
CA GLU A 205 10.65 -4.86 8.77
C GLU A 205 10.62 -3.49 9.47
N VAL A 206 9.44 -2.86 9.52
CA VAL A 206 9.22 -1.57 10.16
C VAL A 206 8.77 -1.75 11.61
N PHE A 207 7.66 -2.45 11.83
CA PHE A 207 6.94 -2.51 13.10
C PHE A 207 7.41 -3.62 14.04
N SER A 208 8.27 -4.53 13.58
CA SER A 208 8.99 -5.46 14.48
C SER A 208 10.43 -5.01 14.74
N SER A 209 10.86 -3.89 14.15
CA SER A 209 12.22 -3.37 14.30
C SER A 209 12.52 -2.92 15.73
N ASP A 210 13.81 -2.92 16.08
CA ASP A 210 14.28 -2.33 17.35
C ASP A 210 13.88 -0.86 17.45
N TRP A 211 13.95 -0.10 16.34
CA TRP A 211 13.50 1.30 16.31
C TRP A 211 12.06 1.42 16.80
N TYR A 212 11.16 0.57 16.32
CA TYR A 212 9.76 0.63 16.73
C TYR A 212 9.58 0.27 18.22
N GLN A 213 10.27 -0.77 18.69
CA GLN A 213 10.19 -1.20 20.10
C GLN A 213 10.72 -0.16 21.09
N PHE A 214 11.78 0.59 20.73
CA PHE A 214 12.40 1.58 21.60
C PHE A 214 11.81 2.97 21.45
N VAL A 215 11.41 3.36 20.24
CA VAL A 215 11.06 4.74 19.88
C VAL A 215 9.69 4.80 19.19
N GLY A 216 9.48 4.01 18.12
CA GLY A 216 8.31 4.13 17.26
C GLY A 216 6.97 3.94 17.96
N PHE A 217 6.86 3.01 18.91
CA PHE A 217 5.62 2.81 19.68
C PHE A 217 5.20 4.07 20.46
N SER A 218 6.17 4.78 21.05
CA SER A 218 5.87 6.03 21.76
C SER A 218 5.41 7.12 20.79
N TRP A 219 6.03 7.22 19.60
CA TRP A 219 5.61 8.15 18.55
C TRP A 219 4.20 7.86 18.05
N GLU A 220 3.85 6.59 17.88
CA GLU A 220 2.50 6.18 17.50
C GLU A 220 1.46 6.65 18.53
N GLN A 221 1.73 6.43 19.82
CA GLN A 221 0.85 6.89 20.89
C GLN A 221 0.71 8.42 20.91
N THR A 222 1.83 9.14 20.74
CA THR A 222 1.83 10.60 20.66
C THR A 222 1.03 11.09 19.46
N PHE A 223 1.23 10.52 18.27
CA PHE A 223 0.46 10.93 17.09
C PHE A 223 -1.03 10.62 17.24
N ALA A 224 -1.39 9.50 17.85
CA ALA A 224 -2.79 9.16 18.11
C ALA A 224 -3.47 10.10 19.11
N GLN A 225 -2.72 10.69 20.05
CA GLN A 225 -3.25 11.59 21.08
C GLN A 225 -3.22 13.06 20.66
N ASP A 226 -2.17 13.48 19.96
CA ASP A 226 -1.81 14.89 19.80
C ASP A 226 -1.88 15.39 18.35
N SER A 227 -2.36 14.56 17.41
CA SER A 227 -2.50 14.95 16.00
C SER A 227 -3.91 14.70 15.46
N LEU A 228 -4.26 15.45 14.40
CA LEU A 228 -5.54 15.32 13.68
C LEU A 228 -5.41 14.47 12.40
N LEU A 229 -4.31 13.74 12.25
CA LEU A 229 -4.13 12.81 11.14
C LEU A 229 -5.13 11.65 11.26
N PRO A 230 -5.75 11.19 10.16
CA PRO A 230 -6.57 9.99 10.18
C PRO A 230 -5.76 8.76 10.61
N ASN A 231 -6.40 7.84 11.34
CA ASN A 231 -5.73 6.64 11.84
C ASN A 231 -5.09 5.77 10.74
N GLU A 232 -5.68 5.76 9.54
CA GLU A 232 -5.17 5.01 8.39
C GLU A 232 -3.81 5.53 7.91
N ASP A 233 -3.62 6.85 7.98
CA ASP A 233 -2.44 7.55 7.49
C ASP A 233 -1.27 7.53 8.48
N PHE A 234 -1.56 7.29 9.78
CA PHE A 234 -0.53 7.20 10.82
C PHE A 234 0.53 6.16 10.51
N GLU A 235 0.12 4.98 10.08
CA GLU A 235 1.05 3.90 9.80
C GLU A 235 2.02 4.26 8.69
N LEU A 236 1.55 4.97 7.65
CA LEU A 236 2.37 5.38 6.51
C LEU A 236 3.39 6.46 6.91
N VAL A 237 2.92 7.46 7.67
CA VAL A 237 3.80 8.52 8.20
C VAL A 237 4.83 7.92 9.15
N LEU A 238 4.41 7.04 10.08
CA LEU A 238 5.32 6.41 11.03
C LEU A 238 6.33 5.51 10.33
N ALA A 239 5.90 4.75 9.31
CA ALA A 239 6.81 3.95 8.48
C ALA A 239 7.83 4.83 7.76
N SER A 240 7.41 5.98 7.21
CA SER A 240 8.34 6.90 6.55
C SER A 240 9.39 7.46 7.51
N ILE A 241 9.01 7.75 8.76
CA ILE A 241 9.92 8.17 9.83
C ILE A 241 10.87 7.04 10.22
N ALA A 242 10.35 5.81 10.41
CA ALA A 242 11.13 4.63 10.74
C ALA A 242 12.21 4.34 9.68
N LEU A 243 11.86 4.54 8.41
CA LEU A 243 12.74 4.39 7.27
C LEU A 243 13.70 5.58 7.07
N GLN A 244 13.60 6.61 7.93
CA GLN A 244 14.37 7.85 7.88
C GLN A 244 14.24 8.58 6.53
N ALA A 245 13.03 8.58 5.97
CA ALA A 245 12.78 9.28 4.72
C ALA A 245 12.90 10.80 4.91
N LYS A 246 13.60 11.46 3.97
CA LYS A 246 13.68 12.92 3.90
C LYS A 246 12.32 13.54 3.59
N ALA A 247 11.55 12.85 2.74
CA ALA A 247 10.24 13.31 2.31
C ALA A 247 9.22 12.17 2.19
N PHE A 248 7.96 12.53 2.37
CA PHE A 248 6.76 11.77 2.07
C PHE A 248 6.10 12.38 0.83
N ILE A 249 6.13 11.66 -0.30
CA ILE A 249 5.52 12.13 -1.55
C ILE A 249 4.08 11.59 -1.64
N THR A 250 3.12 12.50 -1.72
CA THR A 250 1.70 12.18 -1.91
C THR A 250 0.98 13.21 -2.78
N SER A 251 -0.06 12.78 -3.46
CA SER A 251 -0.96 13.63 -4.25
C SER A 251 -2.10 14.23 -3.42
N ASP A 252 -2.23 13.83 -2.15
CA ASP A 252 -3.21 14.38 -1.22
C ASP A 252 -2.69 15.69 -0.59
N ASP A 253 -2.90 16.78 -1.32
CA ASP A 253 -2.44 18.12 -0.95
C ASP A 253 -3.15 18.69 0.30
N ASN A 254 -4.42 18.34 0.50
CA ASN A 254 -5.24 18.96 1.53
C ASN A 254 -5.20 18.20 2.85
N ASP A 255 -5.37 16.89 2.82
CA ASP A 255 -5.49 16.11 4.04
C ASP A 255 -4.09 15.69 4.53
N LEU A 256 -3.30 14.94 3.75
CA LEU A 256 -1.95 14.55 4.18
C LEU A 256 -0.92 15.68 4.18
N ILE A 257 -0.75 16.41 3.07
CA ILE A 257 0.33 17.42 2.98
C ILE A 257 0.05 18.59 3.92
N TRP A 258 -1.12 19.21 3.78
CA TRP A 258 -1.43 20.39 4.60
C TRP A 258 -1.84 20.04 6.02
N ARG A 259 -2.98 19.35 6.21
CA ARG A 259 -3.49 19.08 7.56
C ARG A 259 -2.59 18.10 8.31
N GLY A 260 -2.12 17.07 7.64
CA GLY A 260 -1.29 16.03 8.22
C GLY A 260 0.05 16.55 8.69
N GLY A 261 0.80 17.20 7.81
CA GLY A 261 2.10 17.75 8.20
C GLY A 261 2.01 18.90 9.21
N LEU A 262 0.91 19.67 9.27
CA LEU A 262 0.66 20.64 10.35
C LEU A 262 0.33 19.94 11.69
N SER A 263 -0.35 18.80 11.63
CA SER A 263 -0.80 18.06 12.82
C SER A 263 0.32 17.32 13.55
N LEU A 264 1.43 17.02 12.88
CA LEU A 264 2.55 16.27 13.48
C LEU A 264 3.39 17.09 14.48
N GLY A 265 3.10 18.39 14.65
CA GLY A 265 3.82 19.28 15.56
C GLY A 265 5.29 19.54 15.16
N LEU A 266 5.88 20.61 15.67
CA LEU A 266 7.28 20.96 15.37
C LEU A 266 8.31 20.03 16.05
N ASN A 267 7.86 19.26 17.04
CA ASN A 267 8.72 18.32 17.78
C ASN A 267 8.84 16.96 17.10
N SER A 268 8.05 16.67 16.04
CA SER A 268 8.17 15.46 15.23
C SER A 268 9.51 15.38 14.49
N PRO A 269 10.02 14.18 14.17
CA PRO A 269 11.15 14.04 13.25
C PRO A 269 10.85 14.81 11.96
N HIS A 270 11.90 15.43 11.42
CA HIS A 270 11.76 16.29 10.26
C HIS A 270 11.56 15.44 8.99
N ILE A 271 10.31 15.32 8.55
CA ILE A 271 9.93 14.77 7.25
C ILE A 271 9.20 15.84 6.44
N CYS A 272 9.64 16.04 5.20
CA CYS A 272 9.00 16.96 4.26
C CYS A 272 7.78 16.30 3.60
N PHE A 273 6.63 16.98 3.54
CA PHE A 273 5.46 16.54 2.79
C PHE A 273 5.45 17.20 1.41
N CYS A 274 5.52 16.40 0.34
CA CYS A 274 5.75 16.90 -1.01
C CYS A 274 4.73 16.37 -2.02
N CYS A 275 4.12 17.27 -2.80
CA CYS A 275 3.40 16.88 -4.00
C CYS A 275 4.38 16.35 -5.07
N PRO A 276 4.02 15.34 -5.87
CA PRO A 276 4.90 14.80 -6.91
C PRO A 276 5.32 15.87 -7.94
N GLU A 277 4.48 16.88 -8.18
CA GLU A 277 4.77 17.97 -9.12
C GLU A 277 5.90 18.90 -8.65
N ARG A 278 6.20 18.93 -7.34
CA ARG A 278 7.21 19.82 -6.74
C ARG A 278 8.46 19.10 -6.26
N ILE A 279 8.62 17.82 -6.58
CA ILE A 279 9.76 17.02 -6.12
C ILE A 279 11.11 17.63 -6.54
N LYS A 280 11.20 18.21 -7.74
CA LYS A 280 12.43 18.86 -8.21
C LYS A 280 12.82 20.04 -7.31
N GLU A 281 11.86 20.91 -7.02
CA GLU A 281 12.09 22.06 -6.13
C GLU A 281 12.45 21.62 -4.71
N ALA A 282 11.77 20.57 -4.22
CA ALA A 282 12.09 19.99 -2.91
C ALA A 282 13.53 19.48 -2.86
N ILE A 283 13.99 18.80 -3.92
CA ILE A 283 15.39 18.36 -4.05
C ILE A 283 16.35 19.56 -4.13
N ASP A 284 16.04 20.56 -4.97
CA ASP A 284 16.90 21.74 -5.19
C ASP A 284 17.11 22.56 -3.90
N THR A 285 16.18 22.44 -2.95
CA THR A 285 16.21 23.10 -1.63
C THR A 285 16.58 22.14 -0.49
N ASP A 286 17.05 20.93 -0.80
CA ASP A 286 17.34 19.83 0.15
C ASP A 286 16.24 19.63 1.20
N PHE A 287 14.99 19.67 0.74
CA PHE A 287 13.79 19.48 1.55
C PHE A 287 13.69 20.47 2.74
N ALA A 288 14.23 21.68 2.58
CA ALA A 288 14.25 22.72 3.62
C ALA A 288 12.86 23.15 4.11
N PHE A 289 11.82 22.98 3.29
CA PHE A 289 10.45 23.28 3.68
C PHE A 289 9.72 22.03 4.16
N ARG A 290 8.91 22.19 5.20
CA ARG A 290 8.02 21.10 5.67
C ARG A 290 6.97 20.71 4.63
N PHE A 291 6.62 21.63 3.72
CA PHE A 291 5.51 21.45 2.78
C PHE A 291 5.86 21.97 1.38
N TYR A 292 5.68 21.11 0.37
CA TYR A 292 5.72 21.48 -1.05
C TYR A 292 4.37 21.17 -1.68
N ARG A 293 3.43 22.09 -1.50
CA ARG A 293 2.05 22.00 -1.98
C ARG A 293 1.92 22.32 -3.45
N ARG A 294 0.92 21.76 -4.14
CA ARG A 294 0.61 22.18 -5.53
C ARG A 294 0.40 23.69 -5.59
N GLU A 295 0.97 24.32 -6.61
CA GLU A 295 0.64 25.71 -6.91
C GLU A 295 -0.85 25.80 -7.22
N LYS A 296 -1.55 26.76 -6.59
CA LYS A 296 -2.91 27.09 -7.01
C LYS A 296 -2.81 27.59 -8.44
N ARG A 297 -3.39 26.83 -9.39
CA ARG A 297 -3.64 27.37 -10.72
C ARG A 297 -4.51 28.61 -10.52
N SER A 298 -3.97 29.78 -10.83
CA SER A 298 -4.76 31.00 -10.93
C SER A 298 -5.83 30.75 -11.99
N GLU A 299 -7.07 30.58 -11.52
CA GLU A 299 -8.28 30.49 -12.35
C GLU A 299 -8.53 31.80 -13.11
#